data_AF-A0A3B0X1R7-F1
#
_entry.id   AF-A0A3B0X1R7-F1
#
_cell.length_a   1.000
_cell.length_b   1.000
_cell.length_c   1.000
_cell.angle_alpha   90.00
_cell.angle_beta   90.00
_cell.angle_gamma   90.00
#
_symmetry.space_group_name_H-M   'P 1'
#
loop_
_entity.id
_entity.type
_entity.pdbx_description
1 polymer ?
#
loop_
_entity_poly.entity_id
_entity_poly.type
_entity_poly.pdbx_seq_one_letter_code
_entity_poly.pdbx_strand_id
1 'polypeptide(L)'
;GGGHDEREQTLNQLLVEMDGFEGNEGVIVIAATNRPDVLDPALLRPGRFDRQVVVPLPDVRGREQILKVHMRKVPGAEDVKASLIARGTPGFSGADLANLVNEAALFAARENATEVFMSHFERAKDKIMMGAERKSMVMSEDEKKLTAYHEAGHAIVGRLVPDHDPVYKVSIIPRGRALGVTMFLPEEDRYSYSKRRLESQIASLFGGRLAEEIIFGSDNVTTGASNDIERATDIARNMVTKWGLSAKLGPLAYSEDEGEVFLGRSVTQHKNIADDTARLIDQEIREIIDRSYTCAETMLNENIDILHTMTDALMKYETIDAHQIDQLMAREEVSPPKDWDETDHNSSSTPPPAAKKESKKDDKNDGSIGGPASLH
;
A
#
# COMPACT_ATOMS: atom_id res chain seq x y z
N GLY A 1 -4.00 -11.17 43.02
CA GLY A 1 -2.56 -11.51 42.96
C GLY A 1 -2.46 -13.01 42.93
N GLY A 2 -2.12 -13.58 41.78
CA GLY A 2 -1.97 -15.03 41.56
C GLY A 2 -1.29 -15.33 40.21
N GLY A 3 -1.58 -14.55 39.17
CA GLY A 3 -0.90 -14.69 37.87
C GLY A 3 0.58 -14.25 37.84
N HIS A 4 1.04 -13.48 38.83
CA HIS A 4 2.47 -13.14 38.96
C HIS A 4 3.25 -14.33 39.55
N ASP A 5 2.67 -14.98 40.56
CA ASP A 5 3.30 -16.09 41.28
C ASP A 5 3.41 -17.35 40.39
N GLU A 6 2.38 -17.65 39.59
CA GLU A 6 2.41 -18.77 38.63
C GLU A 6 3.45 -18.55 37.51
N ARG A 7 3.55 -17.32 37.01
CA ARG A 7 4.53 -16.95 35.97
C ARG A 7 5.95 -17.09 36.50
N GLU A 8 6.22 -16.58 37.70
CA GLU A 8 7.53 -16.69 38.35
C GLU A 8 7.87 -18.14 38.70
N GLN A 9 6.92 -18.93 39.19
CA GLN A 9 7.15 -20.33 39.51
C GLN A 9 7.53 -21.13 38.25
N THR A 10 6.79 -20.92 37.15
CA THR A 10 7.06 -21.59 35.86
C THR A 10 8.41 -21.17 35.29
N LEU A 11 8.73 -19.87 35.38
CA LEU A 11 10.01 -19.34 34.93
C LEU A 11 11.18 -19.91 35.74
N ASN A 12 11.07 -19.89 37.07
CA ASN A 12 12.12 -20.42 37.94
C ASN A 12 12.34 -21.92 37.73
N GLN A 13 11.28 -22.70 37.51
CA GLN A 13 11.43 -24.11 37.15
C GLN A 13 12.20 -24.27 35.84
N LEU A 14 11.84 -23.51 34.79
CA LEU A 14 12.56 -23.54 33.52
C LEU A 14 14.05 -23.21 33.71
N LEU A 15 14.37 -22.21 34.52
CA LEU A 15 15.76 -21.82 34.82
C LEU A 15 16.54 -22.92 35.55
N VAL A 16 15.91 -23.62 36.50
CA VAL A 16 16.54 -24.73 37.23
C VAL A 16 16.82 -25.92 36.30
N GLU A 17 15.88 -26.25 35.41
CA GLU A 17 16.05 -27.33 34.44
C GLU A 17 17.11 -27.00 33.37
N MET A 18 17.23 -25.72 32.98
CA MET A 18 18.26 -25.27 32.04
C MET A 18 19.65 -25.26 32.68
N ASP A 19 19.77 -24.90 33.96
CA ASP A 19 21.05 -24.82 34.64
C ASP A 19 21.58 -26.19 35.08
N GLY A 20 20.70 -27.14 35.42
CA GLY A 20 20.96 -28.56 35.68
C GLY A 20 22.11 -28.90 36.66
N PHE A 21 21.87 -29.72 37.69
CA PHE A 21 22.95 -30.15 38.59
C PHE A 21 23.95 -31.14 37.96
N GLU A 22 23.58 -31.84 36.89
CA GLU A 22 24.45 -32.70 36.07
C GLU A 22 24.09 -32.54 34.59
N GLY A 23 25.09 -32.42 33.72
CA GLY A 23 24.91 -32.03 32.32
C GLY A 23 24.07 -33.04 31.53
N ASN A 24 22.86 -32.62 31.11
CA ASN A 24 22.13 -33.29 30.04
C ASN A 24 22.87 -33.08 28.71
N GLU A 25 23.94 -33.86 28.48
CA GLU A 25 24.71 -33.83 27.25
C GLU A 25 23.81 -34.23 26.06
N GLY A 26 23.55 -33.28 25.16
CA GLY A 26 22.87 -33.53 23.88
C GLY A 26 21.49 -32.90 23.68
N VAL A 27 20.95 -32.13 24.64
CA VAL A 27 19.69 -31.40 24.46
C VAL A 27 19.97 -29.96 23.97
N ILE A 28 19.34 -29.57 22.87
CA ILE A 28 19.37 -28.19 22.35
C ILE A 28 17.99 -27.56 22.53
N VAL A 29 17.92 -26.43 23.23
CA VAL A 29 16.68 -25.68 23.43
C VAL A 29 16.66 -24.46 22.51
N ILE A 30 15.62 -24.34 21.69
CA ILE A 30 15.39 -23.19 20.80
C ILE A 30 14.06 -22.54 21.18
N ALA A 31 14.06 -21.22 21.34
CA ALA A 31 12.86 -20.42 21.62
C ALA A 31 12.77 -19.25 20.63
N ALA A 32 11.56 -18.74 20.41
CA ALA A 32 11.29 -17.57 19.58
C ALA A 32 10.43 -16.56 20.35
N THR A 33 10.73 -15.27 20.19
CA THR A 33 9.94 -14.17 20.75
C THR A 33 9.95 -13.00 19.78
N ASN A 34 8.84 -12.25 19.72
CA ASN A 34 8.78 -10.94 19.05
C ASN A 34 9.10 -9.79 20.01
N ARG A 35 9.32 -10.10 21.29
CA ARG A 35 9.54 -9.13 22.37
C ARG A 35 10.72 -9.58 23.24
N PRO A 36 11.97 -9.35 22.80
CA PRO A 36 13.15 -9.66 23.60
C PRO A 36 13.26 -8.74 24.83
N ASP A 37 12.69 -7.54 24.75
CA ASP A 37 12.65 -6.49 25.79
C ASP A 37 11.96 -6.94 27.09
N VAL A 38 10.92 -7.78 26.99
CA VAL A 38 10.13 -8.25 28.16
C VAL A 38 10.64 -9.54 28.77
N LEU A 39 11.68 -10.14 28.19
CA LEU A 39 12.25 -11.36 28.73
C LEU A 39 12.99 -11.06 30.04
N ASP A 40 12.88 -11.98 30.98
CA ASP A 40 13.69 -11.92 32.19
C ASP A 40 15.18 -11.98 31.80
N PRO A 41 16.02 -11.00 32.18
CA PRO A 41 17.45 -11.02 31.89
C PRO A 41 18.17 -12.28 32.37
N ALA A 42 17.61 -13.00 33.34
CA ALA A 42 18.10 -14.28 33.80
C ALA A 42 18.07 -15.35 32.70
N LEU A 43 17.10 -15.34 31.78
CA LEU A 43 17.04 -16.27 30.65
C LEU A 43 18.19 -16.08 29.65
N LEU A 44 18.70 -14.86 29.53
CA LEU A 44 19.72 -14.46 28.56
C LEU A 44 21.15 -14.62 29.08
N ARG A 45 21.33 -15.20 30.27
CA ARG A 45 22.65 -15.44 30.86
C ARG A 45 23.36 -16.63 30.20
N PRO A 46 24.70 -16.63 30.16
CA PRO A 46 25.47 -17.78 29.67
C PRO A 46 25.08 -19.08 30.38
N GLY A 47 24.92 -20.17 29.62
CA GLY A 47 24.44 -21.46 30.09
C GLY A 47 22.94 -21.70 29.86
N ARG A 48 22.17 -20.67 29.50
CA ARG A 48 20.73 -20.75 29.20
C ARG A 48 20.49 -20.41 27.72
N PHE A 49 19.82 -19.29 27.40
CA PHE A 49 19.77 -18.76 26.04
C PHE A 49 20.96 -17.84 25.78
N ASP A 50 22.13 -18.46 25.62
CA ASP A 50 23.41 -17.79 25.38
C ASP A 50 23.54 -17.23 23.95
N ARG A 51 22.83 -17.83 22.98
CA ARG A 51 22.82 -17.41 21.57
C ARG A 51 21.50 -16.77 21.18
N GLN A 52 21.60 -15.52 20.74
CA GLN A 52 20.48 -14.78 20.15
C GLN A 52 20.72 -14.65 18.65
N VAL A 53 19.76 -15.10 17.86
CA VAL A 53 19.74 -14.95 16.41
C VAL A 53 18.52 -14.13 16.05
N VAL A 54 18.74 -12.88 15.65
CA VAL A 54 17.67 -12.00 15.18
C VAL A 54 17.40 -12.33 13.72
N VAL A 55 16.13 -12.64 13.41
CA VAL A 55 15.66 -12.84 12.04
C VAL A 55 14.88 -11.60 11.62
N PRO A 56 15.50 -10.64 10.91
CA PRO A 56 14.80 -9.44 10.46
C PRO A 56 13.83 -9.76 9.32
N LEU A 57 13.01 -8.77 8.95
CA LEU A 57 12.25 -8.83 7.71
C LEU A 57 13.20 -8.99 6.50
N PRO A 58 12.80 -9.77 5.47
CA PRO A 58 13.63 -10.00 4.31
C PRO A 58 13.81 -8.73 3.46
N ASP A 59 15.01 -8.57 2.89
CA ASP A 59 15.33 -7.58 1.87
C ASP A 59 14.74 -7.97 0.48
N VAL A 60 14.85 -7.12 -0.55
CA VAL A 60 14.32 -7.40 -1.90
C VAL A 60 14.75 -8.78 -2.41
N ARG A 61 16.04 -9.13 -2.23
CA ARG A 61 16.61 -10.40 -2.71
C ARG A 61 16.06 -11.58 -1.92
N GLY A 62 15.96 -11.45 -0.60
CA GLY A 62 15.33 -12.42 0.29
C GLY A 62 13.85 -12.63 -0.05
N ARG A 63 13.10 -11.55 -0.31
CA ARG A 63 11.70 -11.61 -0.75
C ARG A 63 11.57 -12.34 -2.09
N GLU A 64 12.44 -12.06 -3.05
CA GLU A 64 12.46 -12.77 -4.34
C GLU A 64 12.74 -14.27 -4.16
N GLN A 65 13.68 -14.64 -3.30
CA GLN A 65 13.99 -16.05 -3.02
C GLN A 65 12.83 -16.77 -2.34
N ILE A 66 12.20 -16.13 -1.35
CA ILE A 66 11.02 -16.66 -0.66
C ILE A 66 9.87 -16.84 -1.66
N LEU A 67 9.59 -15.84 -2.49
CA LEU A 67 8.58 -15.93 -3.55
C LEU A 67 8.87 -17.12 -4.48
N LYS A 68 10.11 -17.29 -4.95
CA LYS A 68 10.49 -18.44 -5.79
C LYS A 68 10.24 -19.79 -5.11
N VAL A 69 10.43 -19.90 -3.79
CA VAL A 69 10.11 -21.12 -3.03
C VAL A 69 8.61 -21.38 -3.01
N HIS A 70 7.80 -20.36 -2.75
CA HIS A 70 6.35 -20.51 -2.69
C HIS A 70 5.70 -20.67 -4.08
N MET A 71 6.23 -20.02 -5.11
CA MET A 71 5.77 -20.12 -6.50
C MET A 71 5.91 -21.54 -7.06
N ARG A 72 6.88 -22.34 -6.58
CA ARG A 72 7.00 -23.76 -6.98
C ARG A 72 5.77 -24.61 -6.63
N LYS A 73 4.91 -24.14 -5.73
CA LYS A 73 3.70 -24.86 -5.30
C LYS A 73 2.49 -24.58 -6.20
N VAL A 74 2.60 -23.65 -7.15
CA VAL A 74 1.51 -23.24 -8.04
C VAL A 74 1.98 -23.30 -9.50
N PRO A 75 1.10 -23.58 -10.48
CA PRO A 75 1.47 -23.56 -11.89
C PRO A 75 1.59 -22.11 -12.36
N GLY A 76 2.76 -21.48 -12.21
CA GLY A 76 3.02 -20.12 -12.69
C GLY A 76 3.29 -20.09 -14.19
N ALA A 77 2.74 -19.09 -14.88
CA ALA A 77 2.99 -18.85 -16.31
C ALA A 77 4.38 -18.22 -16.55
N GLU A 78 4.84 -18.22 -17.80
CA GLU A 78 6.18 -17.72 -18.18
C GLU A 78 6.36 -16.20 -17.97
N ASP A 79 5.26 -15.44 -17.91
CA ASP A 79 5.26 -13.99 -17.72
C ASP A 79 5.56 -13.57 -16.27
N VAL A 80 5.51 -14.50 -15.30
CA VAL A 80 5.66 -14.23 -13.87
C VAL A 80 7.10 -13.85 -13.52
N LYS A 81 7.27 -12.61 -13.06
CA LYS A 81 8.58 -12.07 -12.64
C LYS A 81 8.62 -11.82 -11.14
N ALA A 82 9.18 -12.77 -10.38
CA ALA A 82 9.31 -12.68 -8.93
C ALA A 82 10.04 -11.40 -8.44
N SER A 83 10.99 -10.88 -9.22
CA SER A 83 11.72 -9.65 -8.90
C SER A 83 10.86 -8.39 -8.93
N LEU A 84 9.81 -8.33 -9.75
CA LEU A 84 8.86 -7.20 -9.76
C LEU A 84 7.97 -7.25 -8.52
N ILE A 85 7.48 -8.44 -8.16
CA ILE A 85 6.65 -8.64 -6.98
C ILE A 85 7.45 -8.32 -5.71
N ALA A 86 8.70 -8.81 -5.61
CA ALA A 86 9.56 -8.58 -4.45
C ALA A 86 9.84 -7.09 -4.17
N ARG A 87 10.03 -6.29 -5.23
CA ARG A 87 10.18 -4.84 -5.12
C ARG A 87 8.88 -4.17 -4.67
N GLY A 88 7.73 -4.71 -5.11
CA GLY A 88 6.40 -4.16 -4.85
C GLY A 88 5.82 -4.54 -3.50
N THR A 89 6.52 -5.36 -2.72
CA THR A 89 6.11 -5.84 -1.40
C THR A 89 7.11 -5.42 -0.31
N PRO A 90 7.46 -4.12 -0.17
CA PRO A 90 8.37 -3.68 0.88
C PRO A 90 7.78 -3.98 2.27
N GLY A 91 8.63 -4.42 3.20
CA GLY A 91 8.22 -4.74 4.57
C GLY A 91 7.45 -6.06 4.74
N PHE A 92 7.18 -6.81 3.66
CA PHE A 92 6.49 -8.10 3.77
C PHE A 92 7.36 -9.14 4.46
N SER A 93 6.76 -9.88 5.39
CA SER A 93 7.36 -11.06 5.99
C SER A 93 7.30 -12.26 5.03
N GLY A 94 8.03 -13.34 5.35
CA GLY A 94 7.92 -14.58 4.57
C GLY A 94 6.50 -15.16 4.55
N ALA A 95 5.74 -14.98 5.63
CA ALA A 95 4.35 -15.41 5.70
C ALA A 95 3.44 -14.57 4.78
N ASP A 96 3.66 -13.25 4.71
CA ASP A 96 2.88 -12.36 3.84
C ASP A 96 3.11 -12.70 2.37
N LEU A 97 4.36 -13.00 1.98
CA LEU A 97 4.70 -13.45 0.63
C LEU A 97 4.07 -14.81 0.30
N ALA A 98 4.07 -15.75 1.25
CA ALA A 98 3.39 -17.03 1.08
C ALA A 98 1.89 -16.84 0.86
N ASN A 99 1.27 -15.94 1.62
CA ASN A 99 -0.14 -15.60 1.47
C ASN A 99 -0.43 -14.92 0.13
N LEU A 100 0.47 -14.05 -0.35
CA LEU A 100 0.37 -13.42 -1.68
C LEU A 100 0.33 -14.46 -2.80
N VAL A 101 1.21 -15.46 -2.77
CA VAL A 101 1.19 -16.54 -3.77
C VAL A 101 -0.12 -17.32 -3.71
N ASN A 102 -0.63 -17.59 -2.51
CA ASN A 102 -1.91 -18.29 -2.33
C ASN A 102 -3.10 -17.48 -2.88
N GLU A 103 -3.15 -16.18 -2.59
CA GLU A 103 -4.18 -15.28 -3.13
C GLU A 103 -4.11 -15.17 -4.66
N ALA A 104 -2.92 -15.14 -5.25
CA ALA A 104 -2.75 -15.17 -6.70
C ALA A 104 -3.33 -16.45 -7.32
N ALA A 105 -3.07 -17.61 -6.70
CA ALA A 105 -3.66 -18.87 -7.14
C ALA A 105 -5.19 -18.90 -6.98
N LEU A 106 -5.74 -18.28 -5.93
CA LEU A 106 -7.19 -18.15 -5.76
C LEU A 106 -7.83 -17.27 -6.85
N PHE A 107 -7.16 -16.20 -7.28
CA PHE A 107 -7.63 -15.40 -8.42
C PHE A 107 -7.65 -16.23 -9.71
N ALA A 108 -6.56 -16.93 -10.01
CA ALA A 108 -6.48 -17.81 -11.19
C ALA A 108 -7.59 -18.88 -11.18
N ALA A 109 -7.81 -19.52 -10.03
CA ALA A 109 -8.84 -20.55 -9.87
C ALA A 109 -10.27 -20.00 -10.07
N ARG A 110 -10.55 -18.77 -9.61
CA ARG A 110 -11.86 -18.11 -9.81
C ARG A 110 -12.15 -17.81 -11.28
N GLU A 111 -11.11 -17.60 -12.08
CA GLU A 111 -11.21 -17.32 -13.52
C GLU A 111 -11.14 -18.60 -14.35
N ASN A 112 -11.11 -19.77 -13.71
CA ASN A 112 -10.89 -21.07 -14.34
C ASN A 112 -9.60 -21.11 -15.20
N ALA A 113 -8.61 -20.30 -14.84
CA ALA A 113 -7.31 -20.30 -15.50
C ALA A 113 -6.51 -21.54 -15.09
N THR A 114 -5.81 -22.15 -16.05
CA THR A 114 -4.95 -23.31 -15.80
C THR A 114 -3.60 -22.93 -15.18
N GLU A 115 -3.16 -21.70 -15.39
CA GLU A 115 -1.89 -21.16 -14.91
C GLU A 115 -2.11 -19.82 -14.17
N VAL A 116 -1.16 -19.48 -13.30
CA VAL A 116 -1.14 -18.24 -12.54
C VAL A 116 -0.25 -17.23 -13.27
N PHE A 117 -0.87 -16.29 -13.98
CA PHE A 117 -0.21 -15.17 -14.66
C PHE A 117 0.26 -14.07 -13.71
N MET A 118 1.14 -13.19 -14.21
CA MET A 118 1.62 -12.01 -13.48
C MET A 118 0.47 -11.09 -13.04
N SER A 119 -0.58 -10.97 -13.85
CA SER A 119 -1.79 -10.19 -13.53
C SER A 119 -2.49 -10.68 -12.24
N HIS A 120 -2.49 -12.00 -11.98
CA HIS A 120 -3.04 -12.55 -10.74
C HIS A 120 -2.17 -12.18 -9.53
N PHE A 121 -0.84 -12.20 -9.67
CA PHE A 121 0.07 -11.76 -8.61
C PHE A 121 -0.08 -10.27 -8.31
N GLU A 122 -0.21 -9.44 -9.34
CA GLU A 122 -0.47 -8.00 -9.19
C GLU A 122 -1.80 -7.75 -8.45
N ARG A 123 -2.88 -8.44 -8.81
CA ARG A 123 -4.17 -8.33 -8.12
C ARG A 123 -4.14 -8.83 -6.67
N ALA A 124 -3.39 -9.91 -6.41
CA ALA A 124 -3.17 -10.42 -5.06
C ALA A 124 -2.40 -9.42 -4.19
N LYS A 125 -1.31 -8.86 -4.74
CA LYS A 125 -0.54 -7.78 -4.10
C LYS A 125 -1.43 -6.58 -3.78
N ASP A 126 -2.17 -6.09 -4.77
CA ASP A 126 -3.08 -4.95 -4.60
C ASP A 126 -4.13 -5.23 -3.51
N LYS A 127 -4.71 -6.44 -3.49
CA LYS A 127 -5.68 -6.87 -2.47
C LYS A 127 -5.07 -6.88 -1.06
N ILE A 128 -3.85 -7.38 -0.90
CA ILE A 128 -3.20 -7.47 0.42
C ILE A 128 -2.80 -6.09 0.92
N MET A 129 -2.26 -5.23 0.05
CA MET A 129 -1.77 -3.90 0.45
C MET A 129 -2.91 -2.90 0.67
N MET A 130 -3.91 -2.89 -0.20
CA MET A 130 -4.95 -1.85 -0.23
C MET A 130 -6.33 -2.36 0.18
N GLY A 131 -6.51 -3.67 0.27
CA GLY A 131 -7.81 -4.29 0.48
C GLY A 131 -8.51 -4.70 -0.82
N ALA A 132 -9.65 -5.35 -0.67
CA ALA A 132 -10.42 -5.83 -1.82
C ALA A 132 -10.96 -4.67 -2.68
N GLU A 133 -11.03 -4.93 -3.99
CA GLU A 133 -11.65 -4.05 -4.96
C GLU A 133 -13.14 -3.87 -4.69
N ARG A 134 -13.61 -2.62 -4.76
CA ARG A 134 -15.01 -2.28 -4.45
C ARG A 134 -15.85 -2.15 -5.71
N LYS A 135 -16.10 -3.26 -6.41
CA LYS A 135 -16.91 -3.30 -7.65
C LYS A 135 -18.33 -2.70 -7.52
N SER A 136 -18.91 -2.72 -6.32
CA SER A 136 -20.24 -2.17 -6.06
C SER A 136 -20.23 -0.67 -5.74
N MET A 137 -19.06 -0.06 -5.55
CA MET A 137 -18.95 1.37 -5.33
C MET A 137 -19.05 2.08 -6.67
N VAL A 138 -20.21 2.63 -6.95
CA VAL A 138 -20.43 3.49 -8.11
C VAL A 138 -19.95 4.89 -7.75
N MET A 139 -18.85 5.32 -8.33
CA MET A 139 -18.40 6.71 -8.29
C MET A 139 -19.09 7.47 -9.41
N SER A 140 -19.45 8.72 -9.16
CA SER A 140 -19.86 9.61 -10.24
C SER A 140 -18.70 9.86 -11.21
N GLU A 141 -19.01 10.18 -12.47
CA GLU A 141 -17.98 10.53 -13.46
C GLU A 141 -17.11 11.71 -12.97
N ASP A 142 -17.70 12.68 -12.27
CA ASP A 142 -16.97 13.81 -11.70
C ASP A 142 -16.01 13.39 -10.58
N GLU A 143 -16.42 12.49 -9.67
CA GLU A 143 -15.54 11.95 -8.62
C GLU A 143 -14.42 11.08 -9.23
N LYS A 144 -14.73 10.29 -10.25
CA LYS A 144 -13.75 9.47 -10.97
C LYS A 144 -12.72 10.35 -11.68
N LYS A 145 -13.18 11.42 -12.33
CA LYS A 145 -12.34 12.42 -12.99
C LYS A 145 -11.47 13.18 -11.99
N LEU A 146 -12.02 13.57 -10.85
CA LEU A 146 -11.26 14.21 -9.77
C LEU A 146 -10.14 13.29 -9.27
N THR A 147 -10.47 12.02 -9.02
CA THR A 147 -9.49 10.99 -8.62
C THR A 147 -8.42 10.81 -9.70
N ALA A 148 -8.79 10.82 -10.98
CA ALA A 148 -7.84 10.72 -12.08
C ALA A 148 -6.85 11.90 -12.12
N TYR A 149 -7.32 13.14 -11.92
CA TYR A 149 -6.42 14.29 -11.79
C TYR A 149 -5.51 14.19 -10.56
N HIS A 150 -6.05 13.74 -9.44
CA HIS A 150 -5.30 13.54 -8.20
C HIS A 150 -4.13 12.55 -8.40
N GLU A 151 -4.42 11.39 -8.94
CA GLU A 151 -3.40 10.36 -9.17
C GLU A 151 -2.40 10.77 -10.27
N ALA A 152 -2.87 11.42 -11.34
CA ALA A 152 -1.98 11.97 -12.37
C ALA A 152 -1.03 13.03 -11.78
N GLY A 153 -1.50 13.84 -10.83
CA GLY A 153 -0.69 14.83 -10.11
C GLY A 153 0.50 14.19 -9.37
N HIS A 154 0.25 13.11 -8.62
CA HIS A 154 1.32 12.36 -7.95
C HIS A 154 2.32 11.78 -8.95
N ALA A 155 1.83 11.18 -10.04
CA ALA A 155 2.66 10.53 -11.04
C ALA A 155 3.59 11.52 -11.76
N ILE A 156 3.06 12.67 -12.20
CA ILE A 156 3.83 13.69 -12.92
C ILE A 156 4.90 14.28 -12.01
N VAL A 157 4.53 14.75 -10.81
CA VAL A 157 5.50 15.34 -9.89
C VAL A 157 6.56 14.31 -9.51
N GLY A 158 6.16 13.08 -9.17
CA GLY A 158 7.08 11.99 -8.85
C GLY A 158 8.05 11.63 -9.98
N ARG A 159 7.69 11.88 -11.25
CA ARG A 159 8.56 11.64 -12.41
C ARG A 159 9.53 12.80 -12.68
N LEU A 160 9.15 14.03 -12.35
CA LEU A 160 9.91 15.25 -12.65
C LEU A 160 10.88 15.65 -11.54
N VAL A 161 10.60 15.27 -10.29
CA VAL A 161 11.50 15.54 -9.17
C VAL A 161 12.86 14.85 -9.34
N PRO A 162 13.95 15.44 -8.81
CA PRO A 162 15.31 14.98 -9.13
C PRO A 162 15.70 13.63 -8.52
N ASP A 163 15.07 13.18 -7.43
CA ASP A 163 15.37 11.89 -6.80
C ASP A 163 14.12 11.31 -6.13
N HIS A 164 13.45 10.38 -6.82
CA HIS A 164 12.28 9.68 -6.32
C HIS A 164 12.27 8.23 -6.80
N ASP A 165 11.45 7.38 -6.17
CA ASP A 165 11.20 6.05 -6.72
C ASP A 165 10.45 6.15 -8.05
N PRO A 166 10.76 5.29 -9.03
CA PRO A 166 10.08 5.32 -10.32
C PRO A 166 8.61 4.95 -10.18
N VAL A 167 7.75 5.64 -10.92
CA VAL A 167 6.33 5.31 -11.02
C VAL A 167 6.18 3.97 -11.73
N TYR A 168 5.47 3.04 -11.12
CA TYR A 168 5.23 1.71 -11.66
C TYR A 168 3.86 1.55 -12.31
N LYS A 169 2.83 2.10 -11.65
CA LYS A 169 1.43 1.95 -12.04
C LYS A 169 0.61 3.07 -11.42
N VAL A 170 -0.36 3.59 -12.16
CA VAL A 170 -1.38 4.52 -11.66
C VAL A 170 -2.75 3.90 -11.92
N SER A 171 -3.63 3.92 -10.92
CA SER A 171 -4.98 3.34 -11.04
C SER A 171 -6.01 4.20 -10.32
N ILE A 172 -7.20 4.32 -10.90
CA ILE A 172 -8.35 5.02 -10.31
C ILE A 172 -9.44 4.04 -9.86
N ILE A 173 -9.08 2.77 -9.71
CA ILE A 173 -10.00 1.71 -9.27
C ILE A 173 -10.03 1.71 -7.73
N PRO A 174 -11.21 1.90 -7.09
CA PRO A 174 -11.29 1.99 -5.64
C PRO A 174 -10.98 0.65 -4.96
N ARG A 175 -10.06 0.68 -3.98
CA ARG A 175 -9.60 -0.48 -3.21
C ARG A 175 -9.55 -0.16 -1.73
N GLY A 176 -10.24 -0.96 -0.92
CA GLY A 176 -10.36 -0.74 0.52
C GLY A 176 -10.79 0.68 0.87
N ARG A 177 -9.85 1.47 1.42
CA ARG A 177 -10.05 2.89 1.80
C ARG A 177 -9.61 3.91 0.75
N ALA A 178 -8.84 3.49 -0.26
CA ALA A 178 -8.33 4.37 -1.30
C ALA A 178 -9.28 4.42 -2.51
N LEU A 179 -9.43 5.60 -3.12
CA LEU A 179 -10.23 5.80 -4.34
C LEU A 179 -9.39 5.63 -5.61
N GLY A 180 -8.11 5.99 -5.53
CA GLY A 180 -7.09 5.73 -6.53
C GLY A 180 -5.76 5.42 -5.86
N VAL A 181 -4.75 5.08 -6.66
CA VAL A 181 -3.38 4.90 -6.17
C VAL A 181 -2.35 5.14 -7.27
N THR A 182 -1.31 5.87 -6.90
CA THR A 182 -0.05 5.97 -7.64
C THR A 182 1.01 5.14 -6.93
N MET A 183 1.44 4.05 -7.57
CA MET A 183 2.41 3.13 -7.02
C MET A 183 3.82 3.48 -7.50
N PHE A 184 4.70 3.77 -6.54
CA PHE A 184 6.13 3.90 -6.79
C PHE A 184 6.86 2.63 -6.37
N LEU A 185 7.80 2.17 -7.19
CA LEU A 185 8.48 0.90 -6.99
C LEU A 185 9.99 1.13 -6.77
N PRO A 186 10.52 0.95 -5.56
CA PRO A 186 11.94 1.14 -5.33
C PRO A 186 12.77 0.11 -6.10
N GLU A 187 13.90 0.55 -6.66
CA GLU A 187 14.84 -0.33 -7.35
C GLU A 187 15.59 -1.24 -6.37
N GLU A 188 15.89 -0.71 -5.18
CA GLU A 188 16.63 -1.39 -4.12
C GLU A 188 16.08 -0.96 -2.75
N ASP A 189 16.15 -1.85 -1.75
CA ASP A 189 15.83 -1.50 -0.36
C ASP A 189 16.93 -0.56 0.17
N ARG A 190 16.55 0.66 0.54
CA ARG A 190 17.49 1.68 1.06
C ARG A 190 17.40 1.77 2.57
N TYR A 191 18.57 1.82 3.21
CA TYR A 191 18.68 2.04 4.65
C TYR A 191 18.74 3.53 5.05
N SER A 192 19.08 4.41 4.11
CA SER A 192 19.18 5.85 4.36
C SER A 192 18.68 6.68 3.18
N TYR A 193 18.18 7.88 3.48
CA TYR A 193 17.62 8.82 2.51
C TYR A 193 18.38 10.15 2.54
N SER A 194 18.62 10.72 1.36
CA SER A 194 19.22 12.06 1.24
C SER A 194 18.16 13.14 1.48
N LYS A 195 18.59 14.33 1.91
CA LYS A 195 17.68 15.50 2.05
C LYS A 195 16.91 15.77 0.75
N ARG A 196 17.58 15.72 -0.39
CA ARG A 196 16.98 15.95 -1.72
C ARG A 196 15.85 14.96 -2.00
N ARG A 197 16.05 13.69 -1.66
CA ARG A 197 15.06 12.64 -1.87
C ARG A 197 13.84 12.80 -0.96
N LEU A 198 14.06 13.17 0.30
CA LEU A 198 12.98 13.46 1.23
C LEU A 198 12.14 14.66 0.76
N GLU A 199 12.79 15.74 0.32
CA GLU A 199 12.10 16.89 -0.29
C GLU A 199 11.35 16.49 -1.58
N SER A 200 11.91 15.60 -2.39
CA SER A 200 11.24 15.07 -3.59
C SER A 200 10.03 14.19 -3.27
N GLN A 201 10.09 13.40 -2.20
CA GLN A 201 8.95 12.62 -1.68
C GLN A 201 7.84 13.53 -1.14
N ILE A 202 8.20 14.59 -0.41
CA ILE A 202 7.22 15.57 0.05
C ILE A 202 6.55 16.27 -1.15
N ALA A 203 7.32 16.66 -2.16
CA ALA A 203 6.77 17.28 -3.36
C ALA A 203 5.78 16.36 -4.10
N SER A 204 6.12 15.07 -4.28
CA SER A 204 5.22 14.12 -4.94
C SER A 204 3.93 13.89 -4.16
N LEU A 205 3.96 13.90 -2.82
CA LEU A 205 2.76 13.80 -1.97
C LEU A 205 1.81 14.99 -2.13
N PHE A 206 2.30 16.18 -2.51
CA PHE A 206 1.43 17.33 -2.78
C PHE A 206 0.85 17.35 -4.20
N GLY A 207 1.34 16.49 -5.10
CA GLY A 207 0.94 16.45 -6.49
C GLY A 207 -0.57 16.29 -6.68
N GLY A 208 -1.22 15.38 -5.94
CA GLY A 208 -2.66 15.15 -6.08
C GLY A 208 -3.52 16.33 -5.67
N ARG A 209 -3.27 16.90 -4.48
CA ARG A 209 -3.98 18.10 -4.00
C ARG A 209 -3.81 19.29 -4.95
N LEU A 210 -2.59 19.53 -5.43
CA LEU A 210 -2.30 20.63 -6.35
C LEU A 210 -2.98 20.43 -7.71
N ALA A 211 -3.01 19.20 -8.23
CA ALA A 211 -3.74 18.91 -9.45
C ALA A 211 -5.24 19.20 -9.31
N GLU A 212 -5.85 18.85 -8.16
CA GLU A 212 -7.22 19.24 -7.87
C GLU A 212 -7.40 20.76 -7.83
N GLU A 213 -6.52 21.46 -7.12
CA GLU A 213 -6.57 22.92 -6.93
C GLU A 213 -6.43 23.67 -8.26
N ILE A 214 -5.50 23.26 -9.12
CA ILE A 214 -5.24 23.90 -10.42
C ILE A 214 -6.44 23.72 -11.37
N ILE A 215 -7.07 22.54 -11.37
CA ILE A 215 -8.11 22.20 -12.34
C ILE A 215 -9.50 22.62 -11.87
N PHE A 216 -9.82 22.41 -10.60
CA PHE A 216 -11.15 22.65 -10.03
C PHE A 216 -11.23 23.93 -9.20
N GLY A 217 -10.09 24.56 -8.89
CA GLY A 217 -10.02 25.76 -8.06
C GLY A 217 -9.92 25.44 -6.56
N SER A 218 -9.45 26.43 -5.78
CA SER A 218 -9.17 26.29 -4.34
C SER A 218 -10.37 25.86 -3.50
N ASP A 219 -11.57 26.27 -3.89
CA ASP A 219 -12.81 25.97 -3.15
C ASP A 219 -13.30 24.52 -3.33
N ASN A 220 -12.75 23.81 -4.33
CA ASN A 220 -13.14 22.45 -4.70
C ASN A 220 -12.09 21.39 -4.32
N VAL A 221 -11.04 21.79 -3.59
CA VAL A 221 -10.05 20.84 -3.06
C VAL A 221 -10.71 19.90 -2.06
N THR A 222 -10.46 18.60 -2.21
CA THR A 222 -11.16 17.57 -1.44
C THR A 222 -10.40 17.16 -0.16
N THR A 223 -11.07 16.35 0.66
CA THR A 223 -10.47 15.72 1.84
C THR A 223 -9.62 14.48 1.50
N GLY A 224 -9.57 14.09 0.22
CA GLY A 224 -8.84 12.90 -0.26
C GLY A 224 -7.33 12.97 0.04
N ALA A 225 -6.74 14.16 -0.04
CA ALA A 225 -5.31 14.40 0.19
C ALA A 225 -4.87 14.33 1.67
N SER A 226 -5.77 14.00 2.61
CA SER A 226 -5.48 14.02 4.05
C SER A 226 -4.31 13.13 4.46
N ASN A 227 -4.26 11.89 3.97
CA ASN A 227 -3.16 10.96 4.23
C ASN A 227 -1.83 11.45 3.64
N ASP A 228 -1.85 12.13 2.49
CA ASP A 228 -0.62 12.63 1.86
C ASP A 228 -0.06 13.83 2.61
N ILE A 229 -0.93 14.71 3.11
CA ILE A 229 -0.57 15.83 3.98
C ILE A 229 0.02 15.31 5.30
N GLU A 230 -0.58 14.30 5.92
CA GLU A 230 -0.08 13.67 7.14
C GLU A 230 1.33 13.12 6.94
N ARG A 231 1.52 12.31 5.89
CA ARG A 231 2.84 11.74 5.55
C ARG A 231 3.88 12.80 5.24
N ALA A 232 3.52 13.83 4.45
CA ALA A 232 4.41 14.93 4.13
C ALA A 232 4.85 15.68 5.39
N THR A 233 3.90 15.92 6.29
CA THR A 233 4.15 16.58 7.59
C THR A 233 5.06 15.75 8.47
N ASP A 234 4.86 14.43 8.53
CA ASP A 234 5.70 13.53 9.33
C ASP A 234 7.13 13.43 8.79
N ILE A 235 7.30 13.36 7.47
CA ILE A 235 8.62 13.39 6.85
C ILE A 235 9.31 14.72 7.19
N ALA A 236 8.64 15.86 6.97
CA ALA A 236 9.20 17.17 7.27
C ALA A 236 9.55 17.34 8.76
N ARG A 237 8.68 16.86 9.66
CA ARG A 237 8.94 16.83 11.11
C ARG A 237 10.19 16.02 11.42
N ASN A 238 10.30 14.79 10.90
CA ASN A 238 11.46 13.93 11.13
C ASN A 238 12.75 14.52 10.54
N MET A 239 12.68 15.19 9.38
CA MET A 239 13.81 15.93 8.81
C MET A 239 14.36 16.96 9.80
N VAL A 240 13.48 17.65 10.53
CA VAL A 240 13.87 18.69 11.49
C VAL A 240 14.26 18.10 12.84
N THR A 241 13.47 17.19 13.41
CA THR A 241 13.61 16.77 14.81
C THR A 241 14.43 15.52 15.02
N LYS A 242 14.51 14.60 14.03
CA LYS A 242 15.23 13.32 14.16
C LYS A 242 16.51 13.29 13.35
N TRP A 243 16.45 13.72 12.10
CA TRP A 243 17.56 13.55 11.14
C TRP A 243 18.48 14.76 11.05
N GLY A 244 18.14 15.87 11.73
CA GLY A 244 19.02 17.03 11.83
C GLY A 244 19.31 17.72 10.48
N LEU A 245 18.31 17.76 9.59
CA LEU A 245 18.41 18.31 8.23
C LEU A 245 18.00 19.80 8.12
N SER A 246 17.70 20.42 9.26
CA SER A 246 17.47 21.87 9.38
C SER A 246 18.79 22.61 9.51
N ALA A 247 18.95 23.69 8.73
CA ALA A 247 20.14 24.54 8.81
C ALA A 247 20.13 25.42 10.06
N LYS A 248 18.94 25.84 10.54
CA LYS A 248 18.80 26.72 11.71
C LYS A 248 18.99 25.96 13.03
N LEU A 249 18.47 24.75 13.11
CA LEU A 249 18.57 23.89 14.30
C LEU A 249 19.84 23.03 14.30
N GLY A 250 20.38 22.72 13.12
CA GLY A 250 21.59 21.93 12.97
C GLY A 250 21.37 20.43 13.19
N PRO A 251 22.46 19.64 13.24
CA PRO A 251 22.41 18.18 13.29
C PRO A 251 22.18 17.67 14.73
N LEU A 252 21.07 18.07 15.34
CA LEU A 252 20.68 17.67 16.70
C LEU A 252 19.37 16.88 16.68
N ALA A 253 19.27 15.86 17.53
CA ALA A 253 18.03 15.12 17.75
C ALA A 253 17.19 15.83 18.85
N TYR A 254 16.04 16.37 18.46
CA TYR A 254 15.10 17.06 19.33
C TYR A 254 13.97 16.15 19.84
N SER A 255 13.66 15.09 19.09
CA SER A 255 12.69 14.06 19.49
C SER A 255 13.42 12.78 19.90
N GLU A 256 12.98 12.15 20.97
CA GLU A 256 13.31 10.74 21.25
C GLU A 256 12.44 9.85 20.37
N ASP A 257 12.99 8.71 19.93
CA ASP A 257 12.17 7.72 19.26
C ASP A 257 11.09 7.23 20.23
N GLU A 258 9.84 7.15 19.77
CA GLU A 258 8.77 6.36 20.40
C GLU A 258 9.07 4.84 20.28
N GLY A 259 10.34 4.47 20.40
CA GLY A 259 10.81 3.10 20.47
C GLY A 259 10.56 2.60 21.89
N GLU A 260 9.41 1.93 22.04
CA GLU A 260 8.99 1.07 23.15
C GLU A 260 8.00 1.67 24.16
N VAL A 261 6.72 1.44 23.84
CA VAL A 261 5.58 1.52 24.76
C VAL A 261 5.77 0.49 25.88
N PHE A 262 6.30 0.93 27.03
CA PHE A 262 6.29 0.16 28.26
C PHE A 262 4.90 0.19 28.93
N LEU A 263 4.57 -0.87 29.67
CA LEU A 263 3.29 -1.10 30.35
C LEU A 263 2.75 0.14 31.09
N GLY A 264 1.60 0.65 30.63
CA GLY A 264 0.63 1.36 31.48
C GLY A 264 1.05 2.73 32.02
N ARG A 265 2.14 3.33 31.53
CA ARG A 265 2.47 4.74 31.79
C ARG A 265 2.77 5.41 30.45
N SER A 266 1.72 5.90 29.80
CA SER A 266 1.85 7.01 28.86
C SER A 266 2.24 8.27 29.64
N VAL A 267 3.45 8.29 30.19
CA VAL A 267 4.09 9.56 30.49
C VAL A 267 4.86 9.84 29.23
N THR A 268 4.23 10.60 28.33
CA THR A 268 4.93 11.45 27.38
C THR A 268 6.09 12.09 28.14
N GLN A 269 7.29 11.52 28.02
CA GLN A 269 8.51 12.27 28.28
C GLN A 269 8.59 13.24 27.11
N HIS A 270 7.79 14.30 27.18
CA HIS A 270 8.14 15.53 26.51
C HIS A 270 9.49 15.89 27.12
N LYS A 271 10.58 15.62 26.39
CA LYS A 271 11.82 16.36 26.61
C LYS A 271 11.40 17.82 26.61
N ASN A 272 11.77 18.56 27.65
CA ASN A 272 11.43 19.97 27.79
C ASN A 272 12.12 20.77 26.68
N ILE A 273 11.57 20.72 25.45
CA ILE A 273 11.93 21.60 24.36
C ILE A 273 11.47 22.98 24.79
N ALA A 274 12.39 23.94 24.85
CA ALA A 274 12.03 25.32 25.14
C ALA A 274 11.01 25.83 24.09
N ASP A 275 10.04 26.64 24.51
CA ASP A 275 8.99 27.16 23.62
C ASP A 275 9.55 27.84 22.36
N ASP A 276 10.67 28.55 22.50
CA ASP A 276 11.37 29.17 21.37
C ASP A 276 11.89 28.15 20.37
N THR A 277 12.42 27.01 20.85
CA THR A 277 12.88 25.91 19.99
C THR A 277 11.70 25.21 19.33
N ALA A 278 10.60 25.00 20.04
CA ALA A 278 9.39 24.41 19.47
C ALA A 278 8.82 25.28 18.33
N ARG A 279 8.72 26.60 18.56
CA ARG A 279 8.32 27.56 17.54
C ARG A 279 9.25 27.54 16.32
N LEU A 280 10.57 27.42 16.55
CA LEU A 280 11.55 27.33 15.48
C LEU A 280 11.40 26.03 14.68
N ILE A 281 11.13 24.91 15.35
CA ILE A 281 10.83 23.61 14.69
C ILE A 281 9.61 23.76 13.78
N ASP A 282 8.51 24.30 14.28
CA ASP A 282 7.27 24.47 13.49
C ASP A 282 7.49 25.38 12.28
N GLN A 283 8.29 26.44 12.43
CA GLN A 283 8.67 27.32 11.33
C GLN A 283 9.49 26.56 10.27
N GLU A 284 10.49 25.78 10.67
CA GLU A 284 11.30 24.99 9.74
C GLU A 284 10.48 23.94 9.00
N ILE A 285 9.54 23.29 9.68
CA ILE A 285 8.61 22.34 9.05
C ILE A 285 7.79 23.04 7.97
N ARG A 286 7.18 24.19 8.30
CA ARG A 286 6.42 24.98 7.31
C ARG A 286 7.29 25.40 6.13
N GLU A 287 8.52 25.86 6.36
CA GLU A 287 9.45 26.25 5.27
C GLU A 287 9.83 25.06 4.37
N ILE A 288 9.92 23.83 4.88
CA ILE A 288 10.14 22.62 4.06
C ILE A 288 8.90 22.30 3.21
N ILE A 289 7.71 22.35 3.84
CA ILE A 289 6.44 22.07 3.17
C ILE A 289 6.17 23.09 2.07
N ASP A 290 6.27 24.39 2.36
CA ASP A 290 5.98 25.46 1.40
C ASP A 290 6.90 25.36 0.17
N ARG A 291 8.21 25.13 0.38
CA ARG A 291 9.16 24.94 -0.74
C ARG A 291 8.81 23.74 -1.61
N SER A 292 8.40 22.62 -0.99
CA SER A 292 8.03 21.40 -1.70
C SER A 292 6.70 21.58 -2.45
N TYR A 293 5.75 22.32 -1.86
CA TYR A 293 4.47 22.68 -2.46
C TYR A 293 4.66 23.55 -3.71
N THR A 294 5.43 24.64 -3.61
CA THR A 294 5.72 25.52 -4.75
C THR A 294 6.48 24.79 -5.87
N CYS A 295 7.39 23.87 -5.51
CA CYS A 295 8.09 23.03 -6.48
C CYS A 295 7.11 22.17 -7.28
N ALA A 296 6.22 21.44 -6.59
CA ALA A 296 5.20 20.60 -7.21
C ALA A 296 4.22 21.43 -8.06
N GLU A 297 3.80 22.59 -7.57
CA GLU A 297 2.89 23.50 -8.29
C GLU A 297 3.51 23.99 -9.60
N THR A 298 4.79 24.36 -9.58
CA THR A 298 5.52 24.80 -10.77
C THR A 298 5.59 23.67 -11.79
N MET A 299 5.95 22.46 -11.37
CA MET A 299 6.05 21.28 -12.24
C MET A 299 4.71 20.93 -12.91
N LEU A 300 3.60 21.00 -12.16
CA LEU A 300 2.27 20.72 -12.70
C LEU A 300 1.81 21.80 -13.68
N ASN A 301 2.01 23.08 -13.37
CA ASN A 301 1.65 24.18 -14.27
C ASN A 301 2.44 24.15 -15.58
N GLU A 302 3.74 23.81 -15.53
CA GLU A 302 4.58 23.67 -16.72
C GLU A 302 4.20 22.46 -17.59
N ASN A 303 3.48 21.48 -17.04
CA ASN A 303 3.12 20.22 -17.70
C ASN A 303 1.61 19.95 -17.66
N ILE A 304 0.80 21.01 -17.72
CA ILE A 304 -0.66 20.93 -17.62
C ILE A 304 -1.27 20.10 -18.76
N ASP A 305 -0.65 20.10 -19.93
CA ASP A 305 -1.04 19.30 -21.08
C ASP A 305 -0.87 17.79 -20.81
N ILE A 306 0.21 17.41 -20.14
CA ILE A 306 0.44 16.03 -19.70
C ILE A 306 -0.59 15.65 -18.63
N LEU A 307 -0.91 16.55 -17.71
CA LEU A 307 -1.94 16.31 -16.68
C LEU A 307 -3.30 15.97 -17.30
N HIS A 308 -3.74 16.73 -18.30
CA HIS A 308 -4.98 16.44 -19.03
C HIS A 308 -4.92 15.11 -19.77
N THR A 309 -3.88 14.87 -20.57
CA THR A 309 -3.76 13.66 -21.38
C THR A 309 -3.63 12.39 -20.54
N MET A 310 -2.91 12.45 -19.42
CA MET A 310 -2.81 11.35 -18.46
C MET A 310 -4.15 11.06 -17.77
N THR A 311 -4.90 12.11 -17.43
CA THR A 311 -6.24 11.97 -16.86
C THR A 311 -7.19 11.33 -17.87
N ASP A 312 -7.17 11.75 -19.14
CA ASP A 312 -8.00 11.15 -20.19
C ASP A 312 -7.66 9.67 -20.41
N ALA A 313 -6.36 9.31 -20.37
CA ALA A 313 -5.92 7.92 -20.41
C ALA A 313 -6.42 7.12 -19.20
N LEU A 314 -6.36 7.68 -17.99
CA LEU A 314 -6.89 7.06 -16.78
C LEU A 314 -8.42 6.89 -16.82
N MET A 315 -9.15 7.87 -17.34
CA MET A 315 -10.60 7.77 -17.50
C MET A 315 -10.98 6.67 -18.51
N LYS A 316 -10.16 6.47 -19.55
CA LYS A 316 -10.38 5.45 -20.59
C LYS A 316 -9.99 4.04 -20.12
N TYR A 317 -8.82 3.89 -19.51
CA TYR A 317 -8.22 2.58 -19.21
C TYR A 317 -8.29 2.19 -17.73
N GLU A 318 -8.67 3.10 -16.85
CA GLU A 318 -8.74 2.98 -15.37
C GLU A 318 -7.41 2.70 -14.67
N THR A 319 -6.44 2.16 -15.38
CA THR A 319 -5.09 1.85 -14.93
C THR A 319 -4.12 2.08 -16.08
N ILE A 320 -3.01 2.75 -15.81
CA ILE A 320 -1.89 2.93 -16.74
C ILE A 320 -0.59 2.41 -16.12
N ASP A 321 0.23 1.75 -16.92
CA ASP A 321 1.53 1.22 -16.50
C ASP A 321 2.68 2.20 -16.75
N ALA A 322 3.88 1.86 -16.26
CA ALA A 322 5.08 2.68 -16.44
C ALA A 322 5.39 3.01 -17.91
N HIS A 323 5.13 2.09 -18.84
CA HIS A 323 5.40 2.32 -20.27
C HIS A 323 4.44 3.36 -20.85
N GLN A 324 3.14 3.25 -20.54
CA GLN A 324 2.13 4.22 -20.95
C GLN A 324 2.41 5.60 -20.33
N ILE A 325 2.88 5.64 -19.08
CA ILE A 325 3.30 6.88 -18.42
C ILE A 325 4.49 7.50 -19.15
N ASP A 326 5.51 6.72 -19.53
CA ASP A 326 6.66 7.24 -20.28
C ASP A 326 6.22 7.82 -21.65
N GLN A 327 5.27 7.18 -22.35
CA GLN A 327 4.67 7.73 -23.59
C GLN A 327 3.97 9.07 -23.35
N LEU A 328 3.15 9.17 -22.29
CA LEU A 328 2.47 10.41 -21.91
C LEU A 328 3.46 11.53 -21.59
N MET A 329 4.51 11.22 -20.83
CA MET A 329 5.55 12.19 -20.48
C MET A 329 6.33 12.67 -21.72
N ALA A 330 6.45 11.82 -22.74
CA ALA A 330 7.02 12.16 -24.04
C ALA A 330 6.06 12.88 -25.00
N ARG A 331 4.79 13.11 -24.59
CA ARG A 331 3.71 13.68 -25.43
C ARG A 331 3.39 12.82 -26.65
N GLU A 332 3.52 11.50 -26.50
CA GLU A 332 3.15 10.52 -27.50
C GLU A 332 1.74 9.96 -27.24
N GLU A 333 1.14 9.36 -28.26
CA GLU A 333 -0.17 8.72 -28.12
C GLU A 333 -0.06 7.43 -27.28
N VAL A 334 -0.98 7.27 -26.34
CA VAL A 334 -0.95 6.17 -25.37
C VAL A 334 -1.44 4.87 -26.02
N SER A 335 -0.61 3.85 -25.93
CA SER A 335 -0.97 2.49 -26.36
C SER A 335 -2.06 1.91 -25.44
N PRO A 336 -2.98 1.07 -25.96
CA PRO A 336 -3.90 0.34 -25.09
C PRO A 336 -3.13 -0.62 -24.14
N PRO A 337 -3.67 -0.91 -22.94
CA PRO A 337 -3.10 -1.91 -22.04
C PRO A 337 -2.99 -3.29 -22.73
N LYS A 338 -2.01 -4.10 -22.30
CA LYS A 338 -1.75 -5.42 -22.92
C LYS A 338 -2.94 -6.39 -22.91
N ASP A 339 -3.82 -6.25 -21.93
CA ASP A 339 -5.01 -7.10 -21.72
C ASP A 339 -6.32 -6.39 -22.15
N TRP A 340 -6.23 -5.38 -23.02
CA TRP A 340 -7.40 -4.59 -23.45
C TRP A 340 -8.12 -5.23 -24.63
N ASP A 341 -9.28 -5.83 -24.37
CA ASP A 341 -10.22 -6.29 -25.41
C ASP A 341 -11.21 -5.17 -25.78
N GLU A 342 -11.08 -4.61 -26.99
CA GLU A 342 -11.96 -3.53 -27.48
C GLU A 342 -13.46 -3.92 -27.59
N THR A 343 -13.78 -5.22 -27.48
CA THR A 343 -15.13 -5.75 -27.71
C THR A 343 -16.10 -5.53 -26.56
N ASP A 344 -15.64 -5.32 -25.32
CA ASP A 344 -16.55 -5.25 -24.16
C ASP A 344 -17.27 -3.90 -24.00
N HIS A 345 -16.71 -2.81 -24.52
CA HIS A 345 -17.27 -1.47 -24.32
C HIS A 345 -18.38 -1.07 -25.30
N ASN A 346 -18.61 -1.82 -26.39
CA ASN A 346 -19.61 -1.46 -27.41
C ASN A 346 -21.01 -2.06 -27.18
N SER A 347 -21.22 -2.76 -26.05
CA SER A 347 -22.50 -3.43 -25.75
C SER A 347 -23.44 -2.66 -24.81
N SER A 348 -22.98 -1.55 -24.21
CA SER A 348 -23.77 -0.78 -23.22
C SER A 348 -24.65 0.33 -23.80
N SER A 349 -24.65 0.55 -25.12
CA SER A 349 -25.38 1.65 -25.78
C SER A 349 -26.59 1.22 -26.62
N THR A 350 -27.25 0.10 -26.30
CA THR A 350 -28.53 -0.27 -26.95
C THR A 350 -29.65 -0.35 -25.92
N PRO A 351 -30.68 0.53 -25.97
CA PRO A 351 -31.85 0.40 -25.12
C PRO A 351 -32.62 -0.88 -25.50
N PRO A 352 -33.20 -1.62 -24.54
CA PRO A 352 -34.03 -2.76 -24.86
C PRO A 352 -35.27 -2.29 -25.64
N PRO A 353 -35.74 -3.03 -26.67
CA PRO A 353 -36.90 -2.62 -27.44
C PRO A 353 -38.14 -2.63 -26.55
N ALA A 354 -38.91 -1.54 -26.63
CA ALA A 354 -40.14 -1.34 -25.88
C ALA A 354 -41.14 -2.49 -26.11
N ALA A 355 -41.55 -3.15 -25.02
CA ALA A 355 -42.60 -4.15 -25.03
C ALA A 355 -43.93 -3.51 -25.48
N LYS A 356 -44.42 -3.93 -26.65
CA LYS A 356 -45.79 -3.64 -27.11
C LYS A 356 -46.78 -4.29 -26.15
N LYS A 357 -47.62 -3.50 -25.52
CA LYS A 357 -48.85 -3.95 -24.85
C LYS A 357 -49.84 -4.43 -25.93
N GLU A 358 -49.99 -5.73 -26.07
CA GLU A 358 -51.14 -6.31 -26.77
C GLU A 358 -52.29 -6.53 -25.77
N SER A 359 -53.40 -5.87 -26.06
CA SER A 359 -54.70 -6.03 -25.42
C SER A 359 -55.30 -7.39 -25.79
N LYS A 360 -55.48 -8.28 -24.81
CA LYS A 360 -56.33 -9.47 -24.97
C LYS A 360 -57.81 -9.07 -24.86
N LYS A 361 -58.54 -9.26 -25.96
CA LYS A 361 -60.00 -9.38 -25.99
C LYS A 361 -60.37 -10.85 -25.77
N ASP A 362 -61.39 -11.05 -24.94
CA ASP A 362 -62.10 -12.31 -24.74
C ASP A 362 -62.67 -12.84 -26.06
N ASP A 363 -62.57 -14.16 -26.28
CA ASP A 363 -63.71 -14.91 -26.78
C ASP A 363 -63.69 -16.38 -26.34
N LYS A 364 -64.89 -16.91 -26.12
CA LYS A 364 -65.26 -18.16 -25.44
C LYS A 364 -65.15 -19.43 -26.31
N ASN A 365 -65.33 -20.57 -25.61
CA ASN A 365 -65.65 -21.96 -26.03
C ASN A 365 -64.47 -22.89 -26.32
N ASP A 366 -64.52 -24.18 -26.02
CA ASP A 366 -65.35 -25.04 -25.15
C ASP A 366 -64.58 -26.39 -25.13
N GLY A 367 -64.64 -27.16 -24.05
CA GLY A 367 -63.99 -28.48 -24.00
C GLY A 367 -63.50 -28.93 -22.64
N SER A 368 -64.43 -29.35 -21.79
CA SER A 368 -64.38 -30.49 -20.84
C SER A 368 -63.10 -31.36 -20.92
N ILE A 369 -62.43 -31.77 -19.82
CA ILE A 369 -62.88 -32.79 -18.86
C ILE A 369 -61.99 -32.70 -17.60
N GLY A 370 -62.61 -32.70 -16.42
CA GLY A 370 -61.93 -32.83 -15.13
C GLY A 370 -61.83 -34.27 -14.62
N GLY A 371 -60.95 -34.49 -13.63
CA GLY A 371 -60.95 -35.66 -12.75
C GLY A 371 -59.68 -35.76 -11.89
N PRO A 372 -59.74 -36.19 -10.60
CA PRO A 372 -58.85 -35.69 -9.56
C PRO A 372 -57.88 -36.72 -8.93
N ALA A 373 -56.90 -36.18 -8.18
CA ALA A 373 -56.27 -36.68 -6.94
C ALA A 373 -55.73 -38.13 -6.85
N SER A 374 -54.43 -38.27 -6.55
CA SER A 374 -53.93 -38.93 -5.32
C SER A 374 -52.39 -39.07 -5.29
N LEU A 375 -51.84 -38.76 -4.11
CA LEU A 375 -50.61 -39.25 -3.46
C LEU A 375 -49.63 -40.11 -4.26
N HIS A 376 -48.37 -39.65 -4.33
CA HIS A 376 -47.23 -40.38 -3.75
C HIS A 376 -46.06 -39.45 -3.42
#